data_AF-A0AAV7A3W5-F1
#
_entry.id   AF-A0AAV7A3W5-F1
#
_cell.length_a   1.000
_cell.length_b   1.000
_cell.length_c   1.000
_cell.angle_alpha   90.00
_cell.angle_beta   90.00
_cell.angle_gamma   90.00
#
_symmetry.space_group_name_H-M   'P 1'
#
loop_
_entity.id
_entity.type
_entity.pdbx_description
1 polymer ?
#
loop_
_entity_poly.entity_id
_entity_poly.type
_entity_poly.pdbx_seq_one_letter_code
_entity_poly.pdbx_strand_id
1 'polypeptide(L)'
;MTNLGTEKNQTIAQLLLIPINNATLMLEGSFPSEVNIRGDKSFGSSDINFGAKIWVLNNQGPPSPTEVIAVGKAIMRPGVEKWEYVPQEKCYLRE
;
A
#
# COMPACT_ATOMS: atom_id res chain seq x y z
N MET A 1 20.17 7.31 23.35
CA MET A 1 18.74 7.44 23.65
C MET A 1 18.47 8.93 23.80
N THR A 2 17.89 9.58 22.79
CA THR A 2 17.67 11.04 22.80
C THR A 2 16.39 11.33 23.55
N ASN A 3 16.48 12.01 24.68
CA ASN A 3 15.32 12.42 25.45
C ASN A 3 14.65 13.59 24.72
N LEU A 4 13.50 13.34 24.08
CA LEU A 4 12.65 14.38 23.51
C LEU A 4 11.83 14.99 24.66
N GLY A 5 12.48 15.82 25.48
CA GLY A 5 11.79 16.60 26.51
C GLY A 5 10.89 17.64 25.84
N THR A 6 9.63 17.71 26.26
CA THR A 6 8.71 18.78 25.86
C THR A 6 8.68 19.86 26.93
N GLU A 7 8.98 21.10 26.56
CA GLU A 7 8.93 22.24 27.47
C GLU A 7 7.56 22.93 27.44
N LYS A 8 7.21 23.61 28.53
CA LYS A 8 5.99 24.44 28.58
C LYS A 8 6.07 25.51 27.48
N ASN A 9 4.99 25.65 26.71
CA ASN A 9 4.84 26.54 25.54
C ASN A 9 5.58 26.09 24.26
N GLN A 10 6.09 24.86 24.21
CA GLN A 10 6.59 24.31 22.95
C GLN A 10 5.44 23.93 22.01
N THR A 11 5.45 24.48 20.79
CA THR A 11 4.51 24.08 19.73
C THR A 11 4.96 22.73 19.14
N ILE A 12 4.27 21.65 19.49
CA ILE A 12 4.61 20.28 19.06
C ILE A 12 3.62 19.70 18.03
N ALA A 13 2.53 20.42 17.75
CA ALA A 13 1.48 20.02 16.83
C ALA A 13 0.72 21.26 16.34
N GLN A 14 -0.13 21.05 15.33
CA GLN A 14 -1.04 22.04 14.79
C GLN A 14 -2.48 21.50 14.80
N LEU A 15 -3.45 22.40 14.97
CA LEU A 15 -4.87 22.08 14.85
C LEU A 15 -5.31 22.36 13.41
N LEU A 16 -5.84 21.34 12.74
CA LEU A 16 -6.42 21.45 11.41
C LEU A 16 -7.95 21.35 11.50
N LEU A 17 -8.65 22.34 10.93
CA LEU A 17 -10.11 22.31 10.78
C LEU A 17 -10.43 21.81 9.37
N ILE A 18 -10.76 20.51 9.27
CA ILE A 18 -11.07 19.86 8.00
C ILE A 18 -12.58 19.58 7.95
N PRO A 19 -13.33 20.12 6.97
CA PRO A 19 -14.73 19.78 6.81
C PRO A 19 -14.87 18.28 6.48
N ILE A 20 -15.72 17.59 7.21
CA ILE A 20 -16.07 16.20 6.94
C ILE A 20 -17.53 16.10 6.52
N ASN A 21 -17.81 15.21 5.59
CA ASN A 21 -19.19 14.87 5.28
C ASN A 21 -19.67 13.81 6.28
N ASN A 22 -20.65 14.16 7.10
CA ASN A 22 -21.29 13.20 8.00
C ASN A 22 -22.26 12.36 7.18
N ALA A 23 -21.76 11.25 6.62
CA ALA A 23 -22.61 10.30 5.90
C ALA A 23 -23.59 9.64 6.89
N THR A 24 -24.88 10.01 6.79
CA THR A 24 -25.92 9.60 7.75
C THR A 24 -26.35 8.14 7.59
N LEU A 25 -26.12 7.51 6.43
CA LEU A 25 -26.59 6.16 6.12
C LEU A 25 -25.63 5.48 5.15
N MET A 26 -24.89 4.48 5.62
CA MET A 26 -24.37 3.43 4.74
C MET A 26 -25.52 2.46 4.50
N LEU A 27 -26.27 2.68 3.42
CA LEU A 27 -27.20 1.68 2.92
C LEU A 27 -26.38 0.54 2.32
N GLU A 28 -26.81 -0.70 2.53
CA GLU A 28 -26.30 -1.84 1.77
C GLU A 28 -26.69 -1.61 0.31
N GLY A 29 -25.77 -1.01 -0.45
CA GLY A 29 -25.97 -0.67 -1.84
C GLY A 29 -25.74 -1.87 -2.74
N SER A 30 -26.46 -1.95 -3.85
CA SER A 30 -26.07 -2.82 -4.96
C SER A 30 -24.67 -2.45 -5.45
N PHE A 31 -23.91 -3.43 -5.94
CA PHE A 31 -22.60 -3.19 -6.54
C PHE A 31 -22.66 -2.01 -7.53
N PRO A 32 -21.66 -1.12 -7.54
CA PRO A 32 -21.62 -0.01 -8.49
C PRO A 32 -21.84 -0.53 -9.91
N SER A 33 -22.84 0.00 -10.61
CA SER A 33 -23.15 -0.40 -11.99
C SER A 33 -22.09 0.06 -12.99
N GLU A 34 -21.31 1.08 -12.60
CA GLU A 34 -20.23 1.64 -13.39
C GLU A 34 -18.88 1.34 -12.74
N VAL A 35 -18.02 0.65 -13.49
CA VAL A 35 -16.62 0.45 -13.10
C VAL A 35 -15.91 1.79 -13.28
N ASN A 36 -15.48 2.40 -12.17
CA ASN A 36 -14.65 3.60 -12.24
C ASN A 36 -13.27 3.25 -12.83
N ILE A 37 -12.54 4.23 -13.37
CA ILE A 37 -11.22 4.00 -14.03
C ILE A 37 -10.22 3.30 -13.09
N ARG A 38 -10.36 3.47 -11.78
CA ARG A 38 -9.53 2.80 -10.77
C ARG A 38 -9.97 1.33 -10.54
N GLY A 39 -11.24 0.99 -10.72
CA GLY A 39 -11.83 -0.28 -10.33
C GLY A 39 -11.55 -0.59 -8.85
N ASP A 40 -11.20 -1.84 -8.58
CA ASP A 40 -10.79 -2.32 -7.25
C ASP A 40 -9.29 -2.13 -6.97
N LYS A 41 -8.57 -1.46 -7.88
CA LYS A 41 -7.11 -1.28 -7.79
C LYS A 41 -6.77 -0.32 -6.64
N SER A 42 -5.94 -0.78 -5.71
CA SER A 42 -5.55 -0.05 -4.49
C SER A 42 -4.08 -0.31 -4.11
N PHE A 43 -3.59 0.28 -3.01
CA PHE A 43 -2.25 0.07 -2.46
C PHE A 43 -1.12 0.23 -3.49
N GLY A 44 -0.95 1.45 -4.01
CA GLY A 44 0.14 1.73 -4.96
C GLY A 44 -0.10 1.17 -6.37
N SER A 45 -1.26 0.61 -6.70
CA SER A 45 -1.62 0.01 -8.01
C SER A 45 -1.37 0.83 -9.29
N SER A 46 -1.00 2.10 -9.16
CA SER A 46 -0.53 2.92 -10.28
C SER A 46 0.91 2.58 -10.70
N ASP A 47 1.71 1.95 -9.82
CA ASP A 47 3.13 1.64 -10.02
C ASP A 47 3.63 0.53 -9.07
N ILE A 48 4.85 0.02 -9.27
CA ILE A 48 5.47 -0.97 -8.35
C ILE A 48 6.03 -0.23 -7.12
N ASN A 49 5.12 0.31 -6.29
CA ASN A 49 5.41 1.07 -5.07
C ASN A 49 5.11 0.24 -3.82
N PHE A 50 5.50 0.74 -2.64
CA PHE A 50 5.16 0.10 -1.36
C PHE A 50 3.65 -0.17 -1.26
N GLY A 51 3.29 -1.39 -0.86
CA GLY A 51 1.92 -1.92 -0.80
C GLY A 51 1.42 -2.56 -2.10
N ALA A 52 2.15 -2.43 -3.22
CA ALA A 52 1.70 -2.96 -4.49
C ALA A 52 1.70 -4.50 -4.48
N LYS A 53 0.55 -5.08 -4.83
CA LYS A 53 0.45 -6.51 -5.14
C LYS A 53 1.03 -6.76 -6.53
N ILE A 54 2.00 -7.65 -6.62
CA ILE A 54 2.73 -7.94 -7.85
C ILE A 54 2.87 -9.44 -8.10
N TRP A 55 3.13 -9.80 -9.36
CA TRP A 55 3.69 -11.07 -9.77
C TRP A 55 5.19 -10.97 -9.91
N VAL A 56 5.92 -11.97 -9.42
CA VAL A 56 7.37 -12.08 -9.57
C VAL A 56 7.71 -13.29 -10.41
N LEU A 57 8.45 -13.06 -11.50
CA LEU A 57 8.96 -14.13 -12.35
C LEU A 57 10.00 -14.97 -11.61
N ASN A 58 9.73 -16.28 -11.54
CA ASN A 58 10.68 -17.27 -11.04
C ASN A 58 11.48 -17.85 -12.21
N ASN A 59 12.79 -18.06 -12.04
CA ASN A 59 13.63 -18.61 -13.12
C ASN A 59 13.31 -20.07 -13.47
N GLN A 60 12.59 -20.78 -12.60
CA GLN A 60 12.39 -22.24 -12.65
C GLN A 60 10.92 -22.64 -12.50
N GLY A 61 9.98 -21.70 -12.58
CA GLY A 61 8.57 -21.99 -12.32
C GLY A 61 7.63 -20.84 -12.65
N PRO A 62 6.32 -21.01 -12.42
CA PRO A 62 5.33 -19.99 -12.69
C PRO A 62 5.56 -18.73 -11.81
N PRO A 63 5.07 -17.57 -12.24
CA PRO A 63 5.15 -16.35 -11.43
C PRO A 63 4.47 -16.56 -10.07
N SER A 64 5.08 -16.04 -9.01
CA SER A 64 4.52 -16.11 -7.66
C SER A 64 3.93 -14.77 -7.23
N PRO A 65 2.78 -14.74 -6.53
CA PRO A 65 2.20 -13.50 -6.04
C PRO A 65 2.96 -13.01 -4.80
N THR A 66 3.18 -11.70 -4.71
CA THR A 66 3.83 -11.07 -3.56
C THR A 66 3.38 -9.61 -3.41
N GLU A 67 3.85 -8.95 -2.37
CA GLU A 67 3.60 -7.55 -2.05
C GLU A 67 4.93 -6.81 -1.89
N VAL A 68 5.00 -5.59 -2.42
CA VAL A 68 6.15 -4.70 -2.24
C VAL A 68 6.10 -4.07 -0.86
N ILE A 69 7.16 -4.21 -0.09
CA ILE A 69 7.17 -3.87 1.35
C ILE A 69 8.30 -2.89 1.71
N ALA A 70 9.05 -2.38 0.74
CA ALA A 70 10.03 -1.31 0.96
C ALA A 70 10.27 -0.54 -0.33
N VAL A 71 10.51 0.77 -0.19
CA VAL A 71 10.99 1.64 -1.27
C VAL A 71 12.43 1.20 -1.60
N GLY A 72 12.56 0.33 -2.60
CA GLY A 72 13.81 -0.38 -2.87
C GLY A 72 13.68 -1.83 -3.36
N LYS A 73 12.48 -2.32 -3.71
CA LYS A 73 12.26 -3.62 -4.38
C LYS A 73 12.59 -4.85 -3.53
N ALA A 74 12.39 -4.75 -2.21
CA ALA A 74 12.27 -5.93 -1.36
C ALA A 74 10.83 -6.45 -1.41
N ILE A 75 10.68 -7.76 -1.60
CA ILE A 75 9.41 -8.47 -1.60
C ILE A 75 9.37 -9.46 -0.43
N MET A 76 8.16 -9.81 0.01
CA MET A 76 7.93 -10.90 0.96
C MET A 76 7.04 -11.96 0.33
N ARG A 77 7.57 -13.16 0.16
CA ARG A 77 6.77 -14.28 -0.36
C ARG A 77 5.77 -14.73 0.73
N PRO A 78 4.53 -15.08 0.36
CA PRO A 78 3.57 -15.61 1.32
C PRO A 78 4.13 -16.82 2.07
N GLY A 79 4.07 -16.80 3.41
CA GLY A 79 4.56 -17.87 4.27
C GLY A 79 6.08 -17.91 4.49
N VAL A 80 6.83 -16.92 4.01
CA VAL A 80 8.29 -16.82 4.21
C VAL A 80 8.60 -15.50 4.91
N GLU A 81 9.08 -15.56 6.15
CA GLU A 81 9.57 -14.40 6.92
C GLU A 81 10.99 -13.98 6.49
N LYS A 82 11.25 -13.97 5.18
CA LYS A 82 12.54 -13.60 4.63
C LYS A 82 12.35 -12.60 3.50
N TRP A 83 13.12 -11.53 3.58
CA TRP A 83 13.16 -10.47 2.59
C TRP A 83 14.02 -10.90 1.41
N GLU A 84 13.49 -10.75 0.21
CA GLU A 84 14.24 -10.97 -1.03
C GLU A 84 14.26 -9.69 -1.85
N TYR A 85 15.45 -9.29 -2.29
CA TYR A 85 15.59 -8.24 -3.28
C TYR A 85 15.30 -8.82 -4.67
N VAL A 86 14.32 -8.26 -5.37
CA VAL A 86 13.97 -8.71 -6.72
C VAL A 86 14.12 -7.56 -7.72
N PRO A 87 14.86 -7.77 -8.83
CA PRO A 87 14.96 -6.77 -9.88
C PRO A 87 13.60 -6.43 -10.48
N GLN A 88 13.39 -5.16 -10.84
CA GLN A 88 12.09 -4.65 -11.29
C GLN A 88 11.64 -5.26 -12.61
N GLU A 89 12.58 -5.60 -13.48
CA GLU A 89 12.33 -6.31 -14.73
C GLU A 89 11.67 -7.69 -14.54
N LYS A 90 11.66 -8.23 -13.31
CA LYS A 90 10.97 -9.47 -12.95
C LYS A 90 9.64 -9.25 -12.23
N CYS A 91 9.26 -7.99 -11.98
CA CYS A 91 8.07 -7.62 -11.23
C CYS A 91 7.00 -7.05 -12.17
N TYR A 92 5.76 -7.52 -12.03
CA TYR A 92 4.62 -7.07 -12.82
C TYR A 92 3.46 -6.79 -11.89
N LEU A 93 2.69 -5.73 -12.16
CA LEU A 93 1.49 -5.45 -11.36
C LEU A 93 0.50 -6.61 -11.45
N ARG A 94 -0.01 -7.02 -10.29
CA ARG A 94 -1.10 -7.98 -10.19
C ARG A 94 -2.39 -7.19 -10.14
N GLU A 95 -3.14 -7.22 -11.26
CA GLU A 95 -4.46 -6.59 -11.36
C GLU A 95 -5.43 -7.08 -10.29
#